data_AF-A0A957PL40-F1
#
_entry.id   AF-A0A957PL40-F1
#
_cell.length_a   1.000
_cell.length_b   1.000
_cell.length_c   1.000
_cell.angle_alpha   90.00
_cell.angle_beta   90.00
_cell.angle_gamma   90.00
#
_symmetry.space_group_name_H-M   'P 1'
#
loop_
_entity.id
_entity.type
_entity.pdbx_description
1 polymer ?
#
loop_
_entity_poly.entity_id
_entity_poly.type
_entity_poly.pdbx_seq_one_letter_code
_entity_poly.pdbx_strand_id
1 'polypeptide(L)'
;MPRLSIWLIRAALIYLLLGFTVGGLLLWHKGLPLNPALWRLLPAHMEFLLMGWIVHLVMGVAYWILPRFQTKRPLSALVWLSFCLLNGGIWLISISTFVAFAPTIQLVGRIAEVGAIMAFAVHAWPRIKPTSL
;
A
#
# COMPACT_ATOMS: atom_id res chain seq x y z
N MET A 1 16.46 -11.96 -5.73
CA MET A 1 15.73 -10.71 -5.39
C MET A 1 16.10 -10.25 -3.98
N PRO A 2 16.20 -8.94 -3.71
CA PRO A 2 16.43 -8.42 -2.36
C PRO A 2 15.24 -8.71 -1.43
N ARG A 3 15.52 -8.94 -0.14
CA ARG A 3 14.49 -9.28 0.86
C ARG A 3 13.33 -8.27 0.91
N LEU A 4 13.61 -6.98 0.73
CA LEU A 4 12.60 -5.92 0.79
C LEU A 4 11.62 -5.98 -0.39
N SER A 5 12.08 -6.33 -1.60
CA SER A 5 11.19 -6.61 -2.75
C SER A 5 10.24 -7.76 -2.44
N ILE A 6 10.76 -8.83 -1.79
CA ILE A 6 9.96 -9.99 -1.39
C ILE A 6 8.87 -9.58 -0.39
N TRP A 7 9.20 -8.75 0.61
CA TRP A 7 8.21 -8.25 1.57
C TRP A 7 7.13 -7.40 0.92
N LEU A 8 7.50 -6.47 0.03
CA LEU A 8 6.55 -5.64 -0.72
C LEU A 8 5.59 -6.48 -1.56
N ILE A 9 6.12 -7.46 -2.30
CA ILE A 9 5.31 -8.35 -3.14
C ILE A 9 4.42 -9.26 -2.29
N ARG A 10 4.94 -9.80 -1.18
CA ARG A 10 4.11 -10.61 -0.25
C ARG A 10 2.96 -9.81 0.32
N ALA A 11 3.21 -8.59 0.78
CA ALA A 11 2.16 -7.70 1.26
C ALA A 11 1.13 -7.41 0.16
N ALA A 12 1.58 -7.14 -1.08
CA ALA A 12 0.69 -6.94 -2.22
C ALA A 12 -0.26 -8.12 -2.46
N LEU A 13 0.25 -9.35 -2.38
CA LEU A 13 -0.55 -10.57 -2.55
C LEU A 13 -1.50 -10.82 -1.39
N ILE A 14 -1.09 -10.50 -0.16
CA ILE A 14 -1.96 -10.57 1.03
C ILE A 14 -3.11 -9.57 0.87
N TYR A 15 -2.82 -8.33 0.50
CA TYR A 15 -3.86 -7.31 0.26
C TYR A 15 -4.76 -7.64 -0.93
N LEU A 16 -4.24 -8.25 -1.99
CA LEU A 16 -5.05 -8.78 -3.09
C LEU A 16 -6.06 -9.80 -2.56
N LEU A 17 -5.60 -10.77 -1.76
CA LEU A 17 -6.48 -11.79 -1.19
C LEU A 17 -7.55 -11.17 -0.27
N LEU A 18 -7.16 -10.24 0.60
CA LEU A 18 -8.08 -9.53 1.49
C LEU A 18 -9.10 -8.70 0.69
N GLY A 19 -8.63 -7.88 -0.25
CA GLY A 19 -9.48 -7.05 -1.10
C GLY A 19 -10.44 -7.88 -1.94
N PHE A 20 -9.98 -8.97 -2.55
CA PHE A 20 -10.82 -9.91 -3.30
C PHE A 20 -11.88 -10.55 -2.41
N THR A 21 -11.51 -11.01 -1.21
CA THR A 21 -12.45 -11.64 -0.26
C THR A 21 -13.54 -10.66 0.18
N VAL A 22 -13.15 -9.44 0.57
CA VAL A 22 -14.12 -8.39 0.95
C VAL A 22 -14.99 -8.00 -0.24
N GLY A 23 -14.42 -7.88 -1.44
CA GLY A 23 -15.17 -7.57 -2.67
C GLY A 23 -16.21 -8.66 -3.00
N GLY A 24 -15.83 -9.94 -2.88
CA GLY A 24 -16.74 -11.07 -3.04
C GLY A 24 -17.88 -11.04 -2.03
N LEU A 25 -17.60 -10.72 -0.76
CA LEU A 25 -18.62 -10.57 0.28
C LEU A 25 -19.59 -9.41 -0.02
N LEU A 26 -19.08 -8.27 -0.51
CA LEU A 26 -19.90 -7.11 -0.90
C LEU A 26 -20.80 -7.44 -2.10
N LEU A 27 -20.28 -8.16 -3.10
CA LEU A 27 -21.07 -8.59 -4.25
C LEU A 27 -22.13 -9.63 -3.88
N TRP A 28 -21.81 -10.56 -2.97
CA TRP A 28 -22.80 -11.46 -2.39
C TRP A 28 -23.92 -10.65 -1.74
N HIS A 29 -23.57 -9.73 -0.83
CA HIS A 29 -24.57 -8.89 -0.16
C HIS A 29 -25.44 -8.09 -1.13
N LYS A 30 -24.86 -7.61 -2.23
CA LYS A 30 -25.60 -6.90 -3.28
C LYS A 30 -26.61 -7.80 -4.01
N GLY A 31 -26.28 -9.06 -4.25
CA GLY A 31 -27.18 -10.03 -4.91
C GLY A 31 -28.22 -10.64 -3.98
N LEU A 32 -27.82 -10.96 -2.74
CA LEU A 32 -28.66 -11.48 -1.67
C LEU A 32 -28.40 -10.64 -0.40
N PRO A 33 -29.31 -9.73 -0.01
CA PRO A 33 -29.10 -8.85 1.13
C PRO A 33 -28.87 -9.60 2.45
N LEU A 34 -27.61 -9.72 2.86
CA LEU A 34 -27.20 -10.26 4.17
C LEU A 34 -27.36 -9.26 5.33
N ASN A 35 -26.56 -8.18 5.39
CA ASN A 35 -26.62 -7.16 6.43
C ASN A 35 -26.16 -5.79 5.89
N PRO A 36 -26.92 -4.70 6.06
CA PRO A 36 -26.56 -3.36 5.57
C PRO A 36 -25.21 -2.84 6.06
N ALA A 37 -24.74 -3.27 7.23
CA ALA A 37 -23.45 -2.86 7.79
C ALA A 37 -22.25 -3.31 6.93
N LEU A 38 -22.42 -4.30 6.04
CA LEU A 38 -21.35 -4.77 5.15
C LEU A 38 -20.85 -3.66 4.22
N TRP A 39 -21.69 -2.69 3.84
CA TRP A 39 -21.27 -1.55 3.03
C TRP A 39 -20.17 -0.69 3.69
N ARG A 40 -20.00 -0.77 5.02
CA ARG A 40 -18.89 -0.11 5.72
C ARG A 40 -17.52 -0.68 5.38
N LEU A 41 -17.47 -1.88 4.78
CA LEU A 41 -16.24 -2.51 4.28
C LEU A 41 -15.84 -2.00 2.89
N LEU A 42 -16.70 -1.26 2.19
CA LEU A 42 -16.41 -0.78 0.84
C LEU A 42 -15.13 0.09 0.77
N PRO A 43 -14.89 1.04 1.70
CA PRO A 43 -13.63 1.78 1.72
C PRO A 43 -12.42 0.86 1.94
N ALA A 44 -12.51 -0.11 2.85
CA ALA A 44 -11.42 -1.07 3.09
C ALA A 44 -11.12 -1.92 1.85
N HIS A 45 -12.14 -2.36 1.12
CA HIS A 45 -11.96 -3.05 -0.17
C HIS A 45 -11.17 -2.20 -1.18
N MET A 46 -11.54 -0.92 -1.32
CA MET A 46 -10.84 0.01 -2.22
C MET A 46 -9.38 0.21 -1.79
N GLU A 47 -9.12 0.43 -0.50
CA GLU A 47 -7.76 0.59 0.01
C GLU A 47 -6.90 -0.66 -0.20
N PHE A 48 -7.43 -1.84 0.10
CA PHE A 48 -6.71 -3.09 -0.08
C PHE A 48 -6.34 -3.34 -1.54
N LEU A 49 -7.21 -3.04 -2.50
CA LEU A 49 -6.89 -3.25 -3.91
C LEU A 49 -5.99 -2.16 -4.49
N LEU A 50 -6.26 -0.89 -4.21
CA LEU A 50 -5.50 0.22 -4.80
C LEU A 50 -4.15 0.41 -4.13
N MET A 51 -4.13 0.66 -2.82
CA MET A 51 -2.91 0.95 -2.07
C MET A 51 -2.22 -0.34 -1.60
N GLY A 52 -3.01 -1.28 -1.10
CA GLY A 52 -2.51 -2.55 -0.58
C GLY A 52 -1.91 -3.45 -1.64
N TRP A 53 -2.62 -3.67 -2.75
CA TRP A 53 -2.16 -4.56 -3.82
C TRP A 53 -1.37 -3.82 -4.89
N ILE A 54 -2.00 -2.91 -5.65
CA ILE A 54 -1.38 -2.33 -6.84
C ILE A 54 -0.12 -1.53 -6.46
N VAL A 55 -0.21 -0.59 -5.51
CA VAL A 55 0.93 0.25 -5.15
C VAL A 55 2.08 -0.55 -4.55
N HIS A 56 1.82 -1.51 -3.64
CA HIS A 56 2.87 -2.39 -3.12
C HIS A 56 3.53 -3.24 -4.21
N LEU A 57 2.76 -3.77 -5.16
CA LEU A 57 3.30 -4.56 -6.27
C LEU A 57 4.21 -3.70 -7.13
N VAL A 58 3.76 -2.50 -7.51
CA VAL A 58 4.54 -1.52 -8.28
C VAL A 58 5.83 -1.17 -7.55
N MET A 59 5.77 -0.83 -6.26
CA MET A 59 6.97 -0.53 -5.47
C MET A 59 7.91 -1.74 -5.36
N GLY A 60 7.38 -2.94 -5.14
CA GLY A 60 8.16 -4.17 -5.00
C GLY A 60 8.92 -4.52 -6.28
N VAL A 61 8.24 -4.41 -7.43
CA VAL A 61 8.82 -4.62 -8.76
C VAL A 61 9.81 -3.51 -9.11
N ALA A 62 9.44 -2.24 -8.92
CA ALA A 62 10.30 -1.08 -9.19
C ALA A 62 11.60 -1.16 -8.37
N TYR A 63 11.51 -1.50 -7.08
CA TYR A 63 12.68 -1.66 -6.22
C TYR A 63 13.66 -2.72 -6.75
N TRP A 64 13.15 -3.76 -7.41
CA TRP A 64 13.95 -4.83 -8.00
C TRP A 64 14.51 -4.47 -9.38
N ILE A 65 13.67 -4.00 -10.30
CA ILE A 65 14.02 -3.80 -11.72
C ILE A 65 14.82 -2.54 -11.98
N LEU A 66 14.68 -1.49 -11.15
CA LEU A 66 15.40 -0.23 -11.37
C LEU A 66 16.92 -0.45 -11.41
N PRO A 67 17.66 0.29 -12.25
CA PRO A 67 19.10 0.17 -12.37
C PRO A 67 19.85 0.28 -11.03
N ARG A 68 21.02 -0.34 -10.99
CA ARG A 68 21.96 -0.30 -9.86
C ARG A 68 23.25 0.36 -10.33
N PHE A 69 23.35 1.67 -10.17
CA PHE A 69 24.54 2.44 -10.54
C PHE A 69 25.67 2.34 -9.50
N GLN A 70 25.39 1.83 -8.30
CA GLN A 70 26.37 1.54 -7.25
C GLN A 70 26.20 0.08 -6.75
N THR A 71 27.27 -0.53 -6.24
CA THR A 71 27.27 -1.90 -5.70
C THR A 71 26.40 -2.05 -4.44
N LYS A 72 26.32 -1.01 -3.60
CA LYS A 72 25.42 -0.95 -2.44
C LYS A 72 24.13 -0.22 -2.83
N ARG A 73 23.01 -0.62 -2.20
CA ARG A 73 21.73 0.11 -2.30
C ARG A 73 21.70 1.20 -1.23
N PRO A 74 22.05 2.46 -1.53
CA PRO A 74 21.88 3.54 -0.55
C PRO A 74 20.40 3.67 -0.20
N LEU A 75 20.10 4.10 1.03
CA LEU A 75 18.76 4.51 1.46
C LEU A 75 17.69 3.38 1.54
N SER A 76 18.08 2.14 1.84
CA SER A 76 17.11 1.05 2.09
C SER A 76 16.12 1.36 3.23
N ALA A 77 16.51 2.22 4.18
CA ALA A 77 15.65 2.73 5.25
C ALA A 77 14.43 3.51 4.73
N LEU A 78 14.56 4.29 3.66
CA LEU A 78 13.44 5.03 3.07
C LEU A 78 12.39 4.07 2.48
N VAL A 79 12.81 2.94 1.94
CA VAL A 79 11.87 1.94 1.39
C VAL A 79 11.17 1.18 2.52
N TRP A 80 11.86 0.89 3.62
CA TRP A 80 11.22 0.36 4.83
C TRP A 80 10.24 1.37 5.45
N LEU A 81 10.61 2.66 5.51
CA LEU A 81 9.72 3.71 5.96
C LEU A 81 8.47 3.78 5.06
N SER A 82 8.65 3.73 3.73
CA SER A 82 7.54 3.69 2.77
C SER A 82 6.63 2.50 3.02
N PHE A 83 7.21 1.32 3.25
CA PHE A 83 6.46 0.12 3.57
C PHE A 83 5.63 0.28 4.85
N CYS A 84 6.23 0.75 5.94
CA CYS A 84 5.53 0.96 7.21
C CYS A 84 4.43 2.01 7.11
N LEU A 85 4.72 3.16 6.47
CA LEU A 85 3.77 4.25 6.29
C LEU A 85 2.58 3.82 5.43
N LEU A 86 2.81 3.07 4.34
CA LEU A 86 1.74 2.62 3.46
C LEU A 86 0.82 1.62 4.16
N ASN A 87 1.39 0.61 4.85
CA ASN A 87 0.59 -0.34 5.62
C ASN A 87 -0.20 0.36 6.74
N GLY A 88 0.46 1.27 7.46
CA GLY A 88 -0.20 2.07 8.50
C GLY A 88 -1.36 2.90 7.96
N GLY A 89 -1.15 3.59 6.84
CA GLY A 89 -2.18 4.39 6.16
C GLY A 89 -3.40 3.57 5.76
N ILE A 90 -3.17 2.43 5.07
CA ILE A 90 -4.22 1.50 4.66
C ILE A 90 -5.07 1.07 5.86
N TRP A 91 -4.44 0.67 6.97
CA TRP A 91 -5.16 0.19 8.15
C TRP A 91 -5.90 1.32 8.87
N LEU A 92 -5.31 2.51 8.97
CA LEU A 92 -5.99 3.68 9.54
C LEU A 92 -7.27 4.02 8.77
N ILE A 93 -7.20 4.07 7.44
CA ILE A 93 -8.38 4.38 6.60
C ILE A 93 -9.41 3.24 6.68
N SER A 94 -8.96 1.99 6.60
CA SER A 94 -9.84 0.81 6.62
C SER A 94 -10.61 0.68 7.94
N ILE A 95 -9.98 1.00 9.07
CA ILE A 95 -10.61 0.91 10.41
C ILE A 95 -11.45 2.16 10.71
N SER A 96 -11.16 3.31 10.07
CA SER A 96 -11.85 4.58 10.35
C SER A 96 -13.38 4.51 10.25
N THR A 97 -13.91 3.62 9.40
CA THR A 97 -15.36 3.43 9.21
C THR A 97 -16.06 2.79 10.40
N PHE A 98 -15.29 2.25 11.36
CA PHE A 98 -15.78 1.56 12.55
C PHE A 98 -15.55 2.32 13.86
N VAL A 99 -14.88 3.48 13.83
CA VAL A 99 -14.46 4.21 15.05
C VAL A 99 -15.02 5.64 15.04
N ALA A 100 -15.22 6.20 16.23
CA ALA A 100 -15.44 7.64 16.38
C ALA A 100 -14.21 8.42 15.85
N PHE A 101 -14.41 9.68 15.42
CA PHE A 101 -13.37 10.53 14.81
C PHE A 101 -12.83 10.06 13.44
N ALA A 102 -13.67 9.39 12.65
CA ALA A 102 -13.33 8.91 11.32
C ALA A 102 -12.60 9.93 10.41
N PRO A 103 -13.00 11.22 10.31
CA PRO A 103 -12.33 12.17 9.42
C PRO A 103 -10.86 12.41 9.77
N THR A 104 -10.53 12.54 11.06
CA THR A 104 -9.15 12.77 11.51
C THR A 104 -8.28 11.55 11.25
N ILE A 105 -8.80 10.35 11.54
CA ILE A 105 -8.08 9.09 11.30
C ILE A 105 -7.82 8.91 9.80
N GLN A 106 -8.81 9.20 8.95
CA GLN A 106 -8.65 9.17 7.49
C GLN A 106 -7.60 10.16 7.02
N LEU A 107 -7.60 11.39 7.54
CA LEU A 107 -6.60 12.39 7.18
C LEU A 107 -5.18 11.93 7.55
N VAL A 108 -4.97 11.42 8.76
CA VAL A 108 -3.68 10.88 9.19
C VAL A 108 -3.26 9.70 8.30
N GLY A 109 -4.20 8.81 7.98
CA GLY A 109 -3.95 7.69 7.07
C GLY A 109 -3.51 8.14 5.68
N ARG A 110 -4.20 9.13 5.08
CA ARG A 110 -3.83 9.70 3.79
C ARG A 110 -2.48 10.40 3.81
N ILE A 111 -2.18 11.16 4.86
CA ILE A 111 -0.86 11.78 5.05
C ILE A 111 0.23 10.71 5.10
N ALA A 112 -0.03 9.59 5.79
CA ALA A 112 0.90 8.46 5.82
C ALA A 112 1.10 7.84 4.44
N GLU A 113 0.04 7.60 3.66
CA GLU A 113 0.13 7.06 2.30
C GLU A 113 0.92 7.99 1.36
N VAL A 114 0.63 9.29 1.39
CA VAL A 114 1.39 10.29 0.61
C VAL A 114 2.86 10.30 1.05
N GLY A 115 3.11 10.28 2.35
CA GLY A 115 4.46 10.18 2.92
C GLY A 115 5.20 8.92 2.45
N ALA A 116 4.49 7.79 2.34
CA ALA A 116 5.05 6.54 1.83
C ALA A 116 5.49 6.66 0.37
N ILE A 117 4.62 7.21 -0.48
CA ILE A 117 4.91 7.42 -1.90
C ILE A 117 6.09 8.38 -2.06
N MET A 118 6.12 9.48 -1.31
CA MET A 118 7.24 10.42 -1.34
C MET A 118 8.56 9.78 -0.89
N ALA A 119 8.56 9.03 0.21
CA ALA A 119 9.75 8.32 0.68
C ALA A 119 10.27 7.32 -0.36
N PHE A 120 9.37 6.60 -1.04
CA PHE A 120 9.75 5.66 -2.09
C PHE A 120 10.31 6.39 -3.31
N ALA A 121 9.66 7.47 -3.73
CA ALA A 121 10.07 8.30 -4.85
C ALA A 121 11.45 8.92 -4.62
N VAL A 122 11.72 9.46 -3.43
CA VAL A 122 13.05 10.00 -3.06
C VAL A 122 14.14 8.93 -3.17
N HIS A 123 13.85 7.70 -2.75
CA HIS A 123 14.78 6.58 -2.93
C HIS A 123 14.91 6.14 -4.41
N ALA A 124 13.83 6.15 -5.18
CA ALA A 124 13.81 5.66 -6.56
C ALA A 124 14.38 6.67 -7.58
N TRP A 125 14.23 7.97 -7.34
CA TRP A 125 14.59 9.04 -8.27
C TRP A 125 16.07 9.06 -8.68
N PRO A 126 17.05 8.85 -7.79
CA PRO A 126 18.46 8.77 -8.20
C PRO A 126 18.77 7.54 -9.05
N ARG A 127 17.87 6.55 -9.12
CA ARG A 127 18.08 5.29 -9.86
C ARG A 127 17.53 5.32 -11.28
N ILE A 128 16.78 6.36 -11.65
CA ILE A 128 16.30 6.55 -13.02
C ILE A 128 17.23 7.42 -13.87
N LYS A 129 18.11 8.22 -13.26
CA LYS A 129 19.11 9.04 -13.95
C LYS A 129 20.50 8.45 -13.68
N PRO A 130 21.36 8.29 -14.70
CA PRO A 130 22.76 8.02 -14.44
C PRO A 130 23.31 9.22 -13.66
N THR A 131 23.97 8.97 -12.52
CA THR A 131 24.75 10.00 -11.83
C THR A 131 25.73 10.56 -12.85
N SER A 132 25.60 11.84 -13.20
CA SER A 132 26.60 12.53 -14.00
C SER A 132 27.93 12.35 -13.28
N LEU A 133 28.85 11.65 -13.95
CA LEU A 133 30.24 11.48 -13.51
C LEU A 133 30.89 12.83 -13.27
#